data_AF-A0A0B5D589-F1
#
_entry.id   AF-A0A0B5D589-F1
#
_cell.length_a   1.000
_cell.length_b   1.000
_cell.length_c   1.000
_cell.angle_alpha   90.00
_cell.angle_beta   90.00
_cell.angle_gamma   90.00
#
_symmetry.space_group_name_H-M   'P 1'
#
loop_
_entity.id
_entity.type
_entity.pdbx_description
1 polymer ?
#
loop_
_entity_poly.entity_id
_entity_poly.type
_entity_poly.pdbx_seq_one_letter_code
_entity_poly.pdbx_strand_id
1 'polypeptide(L)'
;MGIMDVLVFSTVPAVAPEVGPDDGPVAVLTDPRHVSALIGEALGDIAEAGLRVTGPDVTQVHPLARHVSRSQVIYRFTRPEGYTARQLTEFAGWAHYCVFRVGNGPFRNLDGENLAAPGKGVKVPVHADAYVRRQRNLRTLRQAGLELDEQIPVIPAEEEVVLRDVTRVLYRLGALLVVVDAAEHIRQGVFPSADELVAGRSLVVDSLTGRERGFLEDVGRARQAAFSTSPDGGGPVIPAQLRAEAEMFARSARAVEALAWATQIIDLPPPRLRAWDFDPRAWEAGPESLAEETTATLLARSPGLRGVTQLLEAFDLVHILHHGLAGEAGDGGPVPLIAEQWTKALAWIMSPRSAWGEAERLL
;
A
#
# COMPACT_ATOMS: atom_id res chain seq x y z
N MET A 1 32.40 -9.36 -31.24
CA MET A 1 32.24 -8.10 -30.48
C MET A 1 31.39 -8.42 -29.27
N GLY A 2 31.86 -8.12 -28.05
CA GLY A 2 31.07 -8.37 -26.84
C GLY A 2 29.83 -7.47 -26.81
N ILE A 3 28.79 -7.97 -26.15
CA ILE A 3 27.51 -7.27 -25.94
C ILE A 3 27.26 -7.16 -24.44
N MET A 4 26.59 -6.08 -24.03
CA MET A 4 26.23 -5.81 -22.64
C MET A 4 24.75 -5.42 -22.57
N ASP A 5 24.08 -5.88 -21.51
CA ASP A 5 22.70 -5.47 -21.25
C ASP A 5 22.63 -4.16 -20.47
N VAL A 6 21.65 -3.33 -20.81
CA VAL A 6 21.21 -2.21 -19.99
C VAL A 6 19.78 -2.48 -19.58
N LEU A 7 19.55 -2.65 -18.28
CA LEU A 7 18.23 -2.79 -17.70
C LEU A 7 17.74 -1.41 -17.24
N VAL A 8 16.51 -1.07 -17.61
CA VAL A 8 15.83 0.17 -17.21
C VAL A 8 14.60 -0.20 -16.41
N PHE A 9 14.63 0.08 -15.11
CA PHE A 9 13.55 -0.13 -14.15
C PHE A 9 12.66 1.11 -14.14
N SER A 10 11.41 0.96 -14.57
CA SER A 10 10.44 2.06 -14.66
C SER A 10 9.22 1.79 -13.79
N THR A 11 8.85 2.77 -12.97
CA THR A 11 7.62 2.76 -12.17
C THR A 11 6.39 3.20 -12.97
N VAL A 12 6.58 3.69 -14.20
CA VAL A 12 5.51 4.10 -15.10
C VAL A 12 5.35 3.04 -16.21
N PRO A 13 4.12 2.56 -16.48
CA PRO A 13 3.92 1.40 -17.35
C PRO A 13 4.05 1.67 -18.86
N ALA A 14 4.07 2.94 -19.30
CA ALA A 14 4.06 3.31 -20.71
C ALA A 14 5.04 4.45 -21.02
N VAL A 15 6.33 4.13 -21.17
CA VAL A 15 7.36 5.17 -21.40
C VAL A 15 8.35 4.85 -22.53
N ALA A 16 8.34 3.64 -23.12
CA ALA A 16 9.24 3.40 -24.24
C ALA A 16 8.92 4.33 -25.42
N PRO A 17 9.91 5.04 -25.99
CA PRO A 17 9.70 5.79 -27.21
C PRO A 17 9.40 4.83 -28.36
N GLU A 18 8.76 5.37 -29.40
CA GLU A 18 8.87 4.81 -30.76
C GLU A 18 10.33 4.96 -31.23
N VAL A 19 11.22 4.12 -30.72
CA VAL A 19 12.61 4.03 -31.20
C VAL A 19 12.64 3.11 -32.42
N GLY A 20 13.44 3.46 -33.43
CA GLY A 20 13.62 2.62 -34.62
C GLY A 20 14.06 1.19 -34.29
N PRO A 21 13.88 0.23 -35.22
CA PRO A 21 14.09 -1.21 -34.97
C PRO A 21 15.49 -1.59 -34.47
N ASP A 22 16.49 -0.76 -34.71
CA ASP A 22 17.89 -0.99 -34.31
C ASP A 22 18.30 -0.30 -32.98
N ASP A 23 17.49 0.64 -32.48
CA ASP A 23 17.79 1.44 -31.27
C ASP A 23 16.81 1.19 -30.11
N GLY A 24 15.74 0.43 -30.37
CA GLY A 24 14.70 0.08 -29.40
C GLY A 24 15.13 -0.96 -28.36
N PRO A 25 14.28 -1.18 -27.33
CA PRO A 25 14.50 -2.25 -26.36
C PRO A 25 14.42 -3.61 -27.06
N VAL A 26 15.38 -4.47 -26.74
CA VAL A 26 15.40 -5.88 -27.21
C VAL A 26 14.32 -6.69 -26.49
N ALA A 27 13.95 -6.26 -25.27
CA ALA A 27 12.76 -6.76 -24.58
C ALA A 27 12.08 -5.67 -23.76
N VAL A 28 10.76 -5.68 -23.77
CA VAL A 28 9.90 -4.90 -22.87
C VAL A 28 9.19 -5.88 -21.94
N LEU A 29 9.64 -5.95 -20.70
CA LEU A 29 9.14 -6.93 -19.73
C LEU A 29 8.00 -6.32 -18.93
N THR A 30 6.79 -6.75 -19.25
CA THR A 30 5.53 -6.33 -18.60
C THR A 30 4.84 -7.48 -17.87
N ASP A 31 5.18 -8.73 -18.21
CA ASP A 31 4.63 -9.92 -17.56
C ASP A 31 4.96 -9.91 -16.05
N PRO A 32 3.96 -9.97 -15.17
CA PRO A 32 4.17 -9.86 -13.73
C PRO A 32 5.16 -10.89 -13.16
N ARG A 33 5.24 -12.10 -13.72
CA ARG A 33 6.15 -13.14 -13.20
C ARG A 33 7.59 -12.81 -13.56
N HIS A 34 7.85 -12.40 -14.80
CA HIS A 34 9.18 -11.99 -15.23
C HIS A 34 9.66 -10.72 -14.52
N VAL A 35 8.77 -9.73 -14.38
CA VAL A 35 9.08 -8.49 -13.65
C VAL A 35 9.40 -8.79 -12.19
N SER A 36 8.58 -9.60 -11.49
CA SER A 36 8.83 -9.97 -10.10
C SER A 36 10.14 -10.75 -9.91
N ALA A 37 10.50 -11.63 -10.85
CA ALA A 37 11.76 -12.36 -10.78
C ALA A 37 12.97 -11.42 -10.85
N LEU A 38 12.98 -10.49 -11.81
CA LEU A 38 14.06 -9.50 -11.95
C LEU A 38 14.12 -8.50 -10.80
N ILE A 39 12.96 -8.11 -10.24
CA ILE A 39 12.92 -7.31 -9.01
C ILE A 39 13.56 -8.10 -7.87
N GLY A 40 13.24 -9.39 -7.72
CA GLY A 40 13.84 -10.25 -6.70
C GLY A 40 15.36 -10.34 -6.81
N GLU A 41 15.87 -10.57 -8.03
CA GLU A 41 17.31 -10.58 -8.34
C GLU A 41 17.95 -9.22 -8.02
N ALA A 42 17.35 -8.13 -8.50
CA ALA A 42 17.85 -6.78 -8.26
C ALA A 42 17.92 -6.42 -6.76
N LEU A 43 16.91 -6.79 -5.98
CA LEU A 43 16.90 -6.59 -4.53
C LEU A 43 17.96 -7.46 -3.83
N GLY A 44 18.20 -8.68 -4.32
CA GLY A 44 19.30 -9.53 -3.85
C GLY A 44 20.68 -8.91 -4.11
N ASP A 45 20.90 -8.36 -5.31
CA ASP A 45 22.16 -7.69 -5.64
C ASP A 45 22.40 -6.43 -4.81
N ILE A 46 21.33 -5.66 -4.53
CA ILE A 46 21.38 -4.52 -3.61
C ILE A 46 21.81 -4.99 -2.21
N ALA A 47 21.34 -6.16 -1.75
CA ALA A 47 21.76 -6.78 -0.49
C ALA A 47 23.25 -7.09 -0.44
N GLU A 48 23.75 -7.77 -1.46
CA GLU A 48 25.13 -8.22 -1.53
C GLU A 48 26.13 -7.05 -1.63
N ALA A 49 25.72 -5.94 -2.24
CA ALA A 49 26.51 -4.72 -2.35
C ALA A 49 26.74 -3.97 -1.01
N GLY A 50 26.33 -4.53 0.13
CA GLY A 50 26.63 -4.00 1.46
C GLY A 50 25.59 -3.02 2.01
N LEU A 51 24.50 -2.78 1.27
CA LEU A 51 23.27 -2.29 1.90
C LEU A 51 22.76 -3.43 2.78
N ARG A 52 22.55 -3.18 4.08
CA ARG A 52 21.92 -4.18 4.96
C ARG A 52 20.50 -4.43 4.47
N VAL A 53 20.33 -5.41 3.59
CA VAL A 53 19.03 -5.91 3.14
C VAL A 53 18.72 -7.14 3.99
N THR A 54 18.54 -6.93 5.28
CA THR A 54 18.07 -7.97 6.19
C THR A 54 16.88 -7.43 6.97
N GLY A 55 15.71 -8.02 6.70
CA GLY A 55 14.45 -7.72 7.40
C GLY A 55 13.39 -7.06 6.51
N PRO A 56 12.13 -7.06 6.96
CA PRO A 56 10.98 -6.45 6.27
C PRO A 56 11.03 -4.91 6.10
N ASP A 57 12.10 -4.24 6.56
CA ASP A 57 12.27 -2.77 6.60
C ASP A 57 12.96 -2.15 5.37
N VAL A 58 13.54 -2.93 4.46
CA VAL A 58 14.46 -2.38 3.45
C VAL A 58 13.76 -1.49 2.41
N THR A 59 12.53 -1.83 2.01
CA THR A 59 11.72 -0.99 1.11
C THR A 59 11.10 0.21 1.83
N GLN A 60 11.01 0.16 3.17
CA GLN A 60 10.62 1.31 3.99
C GLN A 60 11.79 2.26 4.26
N VAL A 61 13.04 1.77 4.27
CA VAL A 61 14.21 2.57 4.67
C VAL A 61 15.07 3.01 3.49
N HIS A 62 15.10 2.27 2.37
CA HIS A 62 15.99 2.58 1.25
C HIS A 62 15.26 3.02 -0.03
N PRO A 63 15.37 4.30 -0.46
CA PRO A 63 14.65 4.82 -1.63
C PRO A 63 14.87 4.01 -2.92
N LEU A 64 16.06 3.43 -3.12
CA LEU A 64 16.36 2.64 -4.32
C LEU A 64 15.61 1.30 -4.29
N ALA A 65 15.56 0.65 -3.14
CA ALA A 65 14.85 -0.63 -3.01
C ALA A 65 13.34 -0.43 -3.23
N ARG A 66 12.78 0.69 -2.70
CA ARG A 66 11.40 1.08 -2.95
C ARG A 66 11.12 1.36 -4.42
N HIS A 67 12.02 2.06 -5.11
CA HIS A 67 11.87 2.35 -6.53
C HIS A 67 11.88 1.06 -7.36
N VAL A 68 12.87 0.20 -7.12
CA VAL A 68 12.99 -1.09 -7.83
C VAL A 68 11.78 -1.97 -7.56
N SER A 69 11.30 -2.08 -6.31
CA SER A 69 10.12 -2.90 -5.98
C SER A 69 8.82 -2.41 -6.62
N ARG A 70 8.71 -1.11 -6.91
CA ARG A 70 7.57 -0.49 -7.60
C ARG A 70 7.67 -0.55 -9.13
N SER A 71 8.75 -1.11 -9.68
CA SER A 71 8.92 -1.17 -11.13
C SER A 71 7.79 -1.95 -11.76
N GLN A 72 7.08 -1.29 -12.67
CA GLN A 72 5.97 -1.90 -13.41
C GLN A 72 6.45 -2.55 -14.69
N VAL A 73 7.47 -1.93 -15.30
CA VAL A 73 8.07 -2.37 -16.56
C VAL A 73 9.57 -2.33 -16.45
N ILE A 74 10.22 -3.37 -16.97
CA ILE A 74 11.67 -3.43 -17.08
C ILE A 74 12.02 -3.53 -18.56
N TYR A 75 12.75 -2.55 -19.07
CA TYR A 75 13.25 -2.57 -20.43
C TYR A 75 14.65 -3.15 -20.45
N ARG A 76 14.93 -4.02 -21.42
CA ARG A 76 16.27 -4.56 -21.68
C ARG A 76 16.76 -4.05 -23.02
N PHE A 77 17.86 -3.33 -23.00
CA PHE A 77 18.58 -2.90 -24.18
C PHE A 77 19.89 -3.66 -24.31
N THR A 78 20.35 -3.89 -25.54
CA THR A 78 21.68 -4.42 -25.80
C THR A 78 22.57 -3.29 -26.32
N ARG A 79 23.76 -3.18 -25.76
CA ARG A 79 24.77 -2.19 -26.14
C ARG A 79 26.13 -2.84 -26.36
N PRO A 80 27.04 -2.20 -27.11
CA PRO A 80 28.41 -2.70 -27.26
C PRO A 80 29.13 -2.81 -25.91
N GLU A 81 30.09 -3.72 -25.78
CA GLU A 81 30.89 -3.95 -24.57
C GLU A 81 31.55 -2.68 -23.99
N GLY A 82 31.84 -1.67 -24.82
CA GLY A 82 32.39 -0.38 -24.40
C GLY A 82 31.38 0.62 -23.83
N TYR A 83 30.10 0.26 -23.73
CA TYR A 83 29.06 1.14 -23.21
C TYR A 83 29.23 1.39 -21.71
N THR A 84 29.10 2.65 -21.29
CA THR A 84 29.33 3.09 -19.91
C THR A 84 28.18 3.89 -19.35
N ALA A 85 28.14 4.05 -18.03
CA ALA A 85 27.15 4.86 -17.33
C ALA A 85 27.05 6.32 -17.82
N ARG A 86 28.13 6.89 -18.39
CA ARG A 86 28.13 8.27 -18.91
C ARG A 86 27.26 8.43 -20.16
N GLN A 87 26.88 7.33 -20.79
CA GLN A 87 26.10 7.31 -22.02
C GLN A 87 24.60 7.13 -21.75
N LEU A 88 24.19 6.92 -20.49
CA LEU A 88 22.77 6.77 -20.10
C LEU A 88 21.90 7.97 -20.48
N THR A 89 22.51 9.14 -20.74
CA THR A 89 21.82 10.32 -21.28
C THR A 89 21.15 10.06 -22.63
N GLU A 90 21.49 8.98 -23.35
CA GLU A 90 20.74 8.55 -24.54
C GLU A 90 19.25 8.29 -24.24
N PHE A 91 18.93 7.90 -23.01
CA PHE A 91 17.55 7.65 -22.57
C PHE A 91 16.83 8.91 -22.06
N ALA A 92 17.48 10.08 -22.13
CA ALA A 92 16.95 11.32 -21.55
C ALA A 92 15.66 11.81 -22.21
N GLY A 93 15.26 11.30 -23.37
CA GLY A 93 13.98 11.68 -23.98
C GLY A 93 12.74 11.12 -23.25
N TRP A 94 12.92 10.13 -22.37
CA TRP A 94 11.78 9.39 -21.80
C TRP A 94 12.03 8.82 -20.40
N ALA A 95 13.26 8.44 -20.06
CA ALA A 95 13.57 7.68 -18.85
C ALA A 95 13.98 8.56 -17.64
N HIS A 96 13.44 9.78 -17.54
CA HIS A 96 13.79 10.75 -16.49
C HIS A 96 13.59 10.24 -15.06
N TYR A 97 12.61 9.36 -14.87
CA TYR A 97 12.25 8.80 -13.57
C TYR A 97 12.61 7.33 -13.46
N CYS A 98 13.56 6.83 -14.25
CA CYS A 98 13.96 5.42 -14.24
C CYS A 98 15.26 5.18 -13.49
N VAL A 99 15.44 3.95 -13.02
CA VAL A 99 16.69 3.44 -12.47
C VAL A 99 17.34 2.50 -13.49
N PHE A 100 18.65 2.64 -13.68
CA PHE A 100 19.40 1.91 -14.69
C PHE A 100 20.36 0.91 -14.06
N ARG A 101 20.59 -0.20 -14.75
CA ARG A 101 21.69 -1.13 -14.46
C ARG A 101 22.43 -1.46 -15.76
N VAL A 102 23.73 -1.18 -15.79
CA VAL A 102 24.60 -1.42 -16.95
C VAL A 102 25.44 -2.67 -16.67
N GLY A 103 25.19 -3.73 -17.43
CA GLY A 103 25.71 -5.07 -17.17
C GLY A 103 25.39 -5.53 -15.75
N ASN A 104 26.37 -6.13 -15.08
CA ASN A 104 26.27 -6.51 -13.66
C ASN A 104 26.74 -5.39 -12.72
N GLY A 105 26.84 -4.14 -13.21
CA GLY A 105 27.29 -2.99 -12.44
C GLY A 105 26.27 -2.49 -11.41
N PRO A 106 26.62 -1.43 -10.66
CA PRO A 106 25.72 -0.84 -9.68
C PRO A 106 24.52 -0.15 -10.35
N PHE A 107 23.45 0.05 -9.57
CA PHE A 107 22.29 0.82 -9.99
C PHE A 107 22.60 2.31 -10.10
N ARG A 108 22.04 2.96 -11.13
CA ARG A 108 22.34 4.35 -11.48
C ARG A 108 21.11 5.16 -11.85
N ASN A 109 21.22 6.47 -11.73
CA ASN A 109 20.28 7.40 -12.35
C ASN A 109 20.69 7.70 -13.81
N LEU A 110 19.90 8.54 -14.49
CA LEU A 110 20.12 8.95 -15.87
C LEU A 110 21.49 9.65 -16.10
N ASP A 111 21.98 10.37 -15.09
CA ASP A 111 23.28 11.04 -15.11
C ASP A 111 24.46 10.08 -14.89
N GLY A 112 24.18 8.79 -14.66
CA GLY A 112 25.18 7.77 -14.42
C GLY A 112 25.75 7.77 -13.01
N GLU A 113 25.14 8.47 -12.05
CA GLU A 113 25.55 8.46 -10.65
C GLU A 113 25.17 7.15 -9.96
N ASN A 114 26.00 6.68 -9.03
CA ASN A 114 25.74 5.42 -8.32
C ASN A 114 24.69 5.63 -7.22
N LEU A 115 23.57 4.92 -7.31
CA LEU A 115 22.46 4.97 -6.35
C LEU A 115 22.63 4.01 -5.16
N ALA A 116 23.52 3.01 -5.26
CA ALA A 116 23.79 2.08 -4.17
C ALA A 116 24.81 2.64 -3.15
N ALA A 117 25.61 3.62 -3.56
CA ALA A 117 26.52 4.37 -2.72
C ALA A 117 26.41 5.87 -3.05
N PRO A 118 25.28 6.52 -2.73
CA PRO A 118 25.00 7.88 -3.15
C PRO A 118 25.99 8.86 -2.52
N GLY A 119 26.62 9.68 -3.36
CA GLY A 119 27.35 10.86 -2.90
C GLY A 119 26.41 11.90 -2.29
N LYS A 120 26.96 12.97 -1.69
CA LYS A 120 26.14 14.09 -1.19
C LYS A 120 25.29 14.66 -2.33
N GLY A 121 23.97 14.59 -2.19
CA GLY A 121 23.02 15.16 -3.15
C GLY A 121 22.48 14.18 -4.20
N VAL A 122 23.05 12.99 -4.34
CA VAL A 122 22.55 11.95 -5.25
C VAL A 122 21.23 11.40 -4.67
N LYS A 123 20.15 11.51 -5.45
CA LYS A 123 18.82 11.04 -5.05
C LYS A 123 18.28 10.04 -6.06
N VAL A 124 17.55 9.06 -5.54
CA VAL A 124 16.78 8.15 -6.38
C VAL A 124 15.69 8.95 -7.11
N PRO A 125 15.51 8.74 -8.42
CA PRO A 125 14.52 9.48 -9.19
C PRO A 125 13.10 9.29 -8.63
N VAL A 126 12.34 10.38 -8.67
CA VAL A 126 10.93 10.46 -8.24
C VAL A 126 10.17 11.23 -9.31
N HIS A 127 8.94 10.80 -9.60
CA HIS A 127 8.06 11.51 -10.52
C HIS A 127 7.77 12.94 -10.05
N ALA A 128 7.83 13.92 -10.97
CA ALA A 128 7.69 15.33 -10.63
C ALA A 128 6.36 15.65 -9.92
N ASP A 129 5.25 15.11 -10.42
CA ASP A 129 3.92 15.35 -9.83
C ASP A 129 3.77 14.80 -8.41
N ALA A 130 4.37 13.64 -8.13
CA ALA A 130 4.41 13.08 -6.78
C ALA A 130 5.12 14.02 -5.81
N TYR A 131 6.27 14.56 -6.24
CA TYR A 131 7.05 15.50 -5.45
C TYR A 131 6.29 16.82 -5.23
N VAL A 132 5.71 17.40 -6.28
CA VAL A 132 4.95 18.66 -6.19
C VAL A 132 3.74 18.52 -5.27
N ARG A 133 2.97 17.42 -5.39
CA ARG A 133 1.83 17.13 -4.50
C ARG A 133 2.28 17.04 -3.04
N ARG A 134 3.34 16.28 -2.76
CA ARG A 134 3.88 16.14 -1.40
C ARG A 134 4.30 17.48 -0.81
N GLN A 135 5.05 18.28 -1.56
CA GLN A 135 5.51 19.60 -1.10
C GLN A 135 4.35 20.56 -0.82
N ARG A 136 3.32 20.56 -1.68
CA ARG A 136 2.08 21.33 -1.47
C ARG A 136 1.37 20.89 -0.18
N ASN A 137 1.19 19.60 0.01
CA ASN A 137 0.45 19.04 1.15
C ASN A 137 1.19 19.28 2.47
N LEU A 138 2.50 19.02 2.54
CA LEU A 138 3.34 19.33 3.70
C LEU A 138 3.27 20.81 4.10
N ARG A 139 3.41 21.72 3.13
CA ARG A 139 3.31 23.17 3.37
C ARG A 139 1.96 23.53 3.99
N THR A 140 0.89 22.95 3.45
CA THR A 140 -0.48 23.26 3.87
C THR A 140 -0.76 22.74 5.29
N LEU A 141 -0.36 21.51 5.58
CA LEU A 141 -0.51 20.91 6.91
C LEU A 141 0.34 21.62 7.97
N ARG A 142 1.53 22.11 7.60
CA ARG A 142 2.34 22.97 8.47
C ARG A 142 1.66 24.31 8.76
N GLN A 143 1.02 24.92 7.76
CA GLN A 143 0.23 26.14 7.95
C GLN A 143 -0.99 25.91 8.86
N ALA A 144 -1.52 24.69 8.89
CA ALA A 144 -2.55 24.26 9.85
C ALA A 144 -1.99 23.96 11.27
N GLY A 145 -0.68 24.13 11.50
CA GLY A 145 -0.04 24.01 12.80
C GLY A 145 0.47 22.61 13.15
N LEU A 146 0.52 21.68 12.20
CA LEU A 146 1.09 20.35 12.45
C LEU A 146 2.62 20.39 12.44
N GLU A 147 3.22 19.72 13.43
CA GLU A 147 4.65 19.39 13.44
C GLU A 147 4.86 18.09 12.65
N LEU A 148 5.62 18.18 11.55
CA LEU A 148 5.76 17.09 10.58
C LEU A 148 7.23 16.74 10.34
N ASP A 149 7.55 15.44 10.34
CA ASP A 149 8.74 14.93 9.68
C ASP A 149 8.54 14.99 8.15
N GLU A 150 9.46 15.69 7.47
CA GLU A 150 9.42 15.90 6.02
C GLU A 150 10.29 14.89 5.26
N GLN A 151 10.99 14.01 5.96
CA GLN A 151 11.81 12.95 5.36
C GLN A 151 10.96 11.75 4.92
N ILE A 152 9.65 11.80 5.16
CA ILE A 152 8.70 10.76 4.77
C ILE A 152 8.69 10.51 3.25
N PRO A 153 8.65 9.24 2.81
CA PRO A 153 8.59 8.86 1.41
C PRO A 153 7.44 9.49 0.64
N VAL A 154 7.70 9.91 -0.60
CA VAL A 154 6.66 10.34 -1.55
C VAL A 154 5.87 9.15 -2.07
N ILE A 155 4.54 9.24 -2.01
CA ILE A 155 3.66 8.25 -2.63
C ILE A 155 3.68 8.42 -4.18
N PRO A 156 3.29 7.39 -4.96
CA PRO A 156 3.31 7.43 -6.42
C PRO A 156 2.55 8.59 -7.08
N ALA A 157 2.98 9.03 -8.26
CA ALA A 157 2.20 9.88 -9.15
C ALA A 157 1.06 9.12 -9.84
N GLU A 158 0.14 9.83 -10.46
CA GLU A 158 -1.00 9.23 -11.18
C GLU A 158 -0.56 8.25 -12.26
N GLU A 159 0.47 8.61 -13.03
CA GLU A 159 1.05 7.76 -14.08
C GLU A 159 1.74 6.49 -13.53
N GLU A 160 2.11 6.48 -12.26
CA GLU A 160 2.75 5.34 -11.60
C GLU A 160 1.73 4.40 -10.93
N VAL A 161 0.44 4.76 -10.88
CA VAL A 161 -0.57 3.98 -10.17
C VAL A 161 -1.28 3.03 -11.11
N VAL A 162 -1.35 1.76 -10.73
CA VAL A 162 -2.32 0.81 -11.27
C VAL A 162 -3.29 0.45 -10.16
N LEU A 163 -4.57 0.72 -10.37
CA LEU A 163 -5.60 0.37 -9.39
C LEU A 163 -5.91 -1.12 -9.45
N ARG A 164 -6.15 -1.69 -8.27
CA ARG A 164 -6.74 -3.02 -8.12
C ARG A 164 -8.17 -3.00 -8.66
N ASP A 165 -8.58 -4.13 -9.25
CA ASP A 165 -9.95 -4.34 -9.70
C ASP A 165 -10.97 -4.09 -8.58
N VAL A 166 -12.05 -3.36 -8.89
CA VAL A 166 -13.06 -2.95 -7.90
C VAL A 166 -13.74 -4.15 -7.24
N THR A 167 -13.97 -5.23 -7.98
CA THR A 167 -14.61 -6.44 -7.45
C THR A 167 -13.75 -7.05 -6.35
N ARG A 168 -12.43 -7.11 -6.57
CA ARG A 168 -11.47 -7.55 -5.52
C ARG A 168 -11.49 -6.63 -4.29
N VAL A 169 -11.64 -5.32 -4.49
CA VAL A 169 -11.74 -4.36 -3.37
C VAL A 169 -13.01 -4.60 -2.56
N LEU A 170 -14.14 -4.83 -3.24
CA LEU A 170 -15.43 -5.09 -2.58
C LEU A 170 -15.45 -6.43 -1.83
N TYR A 171 -14.87 -7.49 -2.38
CA TYR A 171 -14.70 -8.75 -1.64
C TYR A 171 -13.83 -8.59 -0.40
N ARG A 172 -12.78 -7.77 -0.48
CA ARG A 172 -11.93 -7.46 0.68
C ARG A 172 -12.66 -6.62 1.73
N LEU A 173 -13.45 -5.64 1.30
CA LEU A 173 -14.33 -4.86 2.17
C LEU A 173 -15.31 -5.78 2.91
N GLY A 174 -15.98 -6.68 2.20
CA GLY A 174 -16.87 -7.67 2.81
C GLY A 174 -16.16 -8.61 3.80
N ALA A 175 -14.95 -9.07 3.47
CA ALA A 175 -14.14 -9.88 4.38
C ALA A 175 -13.82 -9.14 5.68
N LEU A 176 -13.44 -7.86 5.59
CA LEU A 176 -13.17 -7.02 6.75
C LEU A 176 -14.42 -6.73 7.57
N LEU A 177 -15.59 -6.52 6.95
CA LEU A 177 -16.86 -6.34 7.66
C LEU A 177 -17.16 -7.53 8.57
N VAL A 178 -17.02 -8.77 8.07
CA VAL A 178 -17.24 -9.99 8.87
C VAL A 178 -16.27 -10.06 10.06
N VAL A 179 -15.00 -9.69 9.85
CA VAL A 179 -13.96 -9.73 10.90
C VAL A 179 -14.21 -8.64 11.96
N VAL A 180 -14.55 -7.43 11.52
CA VAL A 180 -14.83 -6.29 12.41
C VAL A 180 -16.10 -6.54 13.22
N ASP A 181 -17.15 -7.05 12.59
CA ASP A 181 -18.39 -7.41 13.28
C ASP A 181 -18.16 -8.48 14.36
N ALA A 182 -17.43 -9.55 14.03
CA ALA A 182 -17.07 -10.58 15.00
C ALA A 182 -16.21 -10.00 16.16
N ALA A 183 -15.27 -9.10 15.84
CA ALA A 183 -14.44 -8.44 16.85
C ALA A 183 -15.27 -7.55 17.79
N GLU A 184 -16.26 -6.82 17.26
CA GLU A 184 -17.11 -5.94 18.05
C GLU A 184 -18.00 -6.74 19.03
N HIS A 185 -18.59 -7.85 18.59
CA HIS A 185 -19.31 -8.76 19.48
C HIS A 185 -18.42 -9.23 20.65
N ILE A 186 -17.20 -9.68 20.34
CA ILE A 186 -16.25 -10.15 21.36
C ILE A 186 -15.85 -9.04 22.34
N ARG A 187 -15.65 -7.81 21.86
CA ARG A 187 -15.39 -6.63 22.70
C ARG A 187 -16.55 -6.33 23.64
N GLN A 188 -17.78 -6.50 23.17
CA GLN A 188 -19.00 -6.31 23.95
C GLN A 188 -19.29 -7.46 24.92
N GLY A 189 -18.46 -8.51 24.94
CA GLY A 189 -18.64 -9.63 25.85
C GLY A 189 -19.59 -10.71 25.33
N VAL A 190 -19.99 -10.65 24.06
CA VAL A 190 -20.95 -11.57 23.43
C VAL A 190 -20.31 -12.34 22.27
N PHE A 191 -20.95 -13.43 21.84
CA PHE A 191 -20.56 -14.15 20.64
C PHE A 191 -21.54 -13.84 19.50
N PRO A 192 -21.05 -13.62 18.26
CA PRO A 192 -21.92 -13.47 17.10
C PRO A 192 -22.70 -14.78 16.82
N SER A 193 -23.79 -14.71 16.05
CA SER A 193 -24.52 -15.91 15.65
C SER A 193 -23.64 -16.81 14.77
N ALA A 194 -23.79 -18.13 14.91
CA ALA A 194 -23.10 -19.08 14.04
C ALA A 194 -23.55 -18.94 12.58
N ASP A 195 -24.85 -18.71 12.35
CA ASP A 195 -25.42 -18.58 11.02
C ASP A 195 -24.95 -17.28 10.34
N GLU A 196 -24.85 -16.18 11.11
CA GLU A 196 -24.32 -14.90 10.63
C GLU A 196 -22.84 -15.03 10.22
N LEU A 197 -22.03 -15.68 11.06
CA LEU A 197 -20.62 -15.95 10.75
C LEU A 197 -20.46 -16.83 9.50
N VAL A 198 -21.26 -17.87 9.34
CA VAL A 198 -21.18 -18.79 8.18
C VAL A 198 -21.66 -18.11 6.90
N ALA A 199 -22.82 -17.45 6.95
CA ALA A 199 -23.39 -16.76 5.80
C ALA A 199 -22.45 -15.66 5.29
N GLY A 200 -21.94 -14.82 6.20
CA GLY A 200 -20.99 -13.76 5.86
C GLY A 200 -19.67 -14.28 5.27
N ARG A 201 -19.14 -15.41 5.77
CA ARG A 201 -17.88 -16.01 5.29
C ARG A 201 -17.97 -16.66 3.91
N SER A 202 -19.12 -17.23 3.57
CA SER A 202 -19.27 -18.08 2.37
C SER A 202 -18.84 -17.39 1.06
N LEU A 203 -19.08 -16.08 0.95
CA LEU A 203 -18.75 -15.28 -0.23
C LEU A 203 -17.35 -14.64 -0.19
N VAL A 204 -16.68 -14.63 0.96
CA VAL A 204 -15.45 -13.84 1.18
C VAL A 204 -14.27 -14.67 1.66
N VAL A 205 -14.41 -16.00 1.73
CA VAL A 205 -13.39 -16.92 2.27
C VAL A 205 -12.02 -16.74 1.61
N ASP A 206 -11.99 -16.55 0.29
CA ASP A 206 -10.76 -16.37 -0.48
C ASP A 206 -10.15 -14.97 -0.31
N SER A 207 -10.90 -14.04 0.30
CA SER A 207 -10.46 -12.67 0.57
C SER A 207 -10.04 -12.45 2.03
N LEU A 208 -10.18 -13.46 2.90
CA LEU A 208 -9.68 -13.42 4.27
C LEU A 208 -8.18 -13.74 4.31
N THR A 209 -7.44 -13.02 5.14
CA THR A 209 -6.04 -13.38 5.42
C THR A 209 -5.97 -14.64 6.29
N GLY A 210 -4.79 -15.28 6.37
CA GLY A 210 -4.59 -16.42 7.26
C GLY A 210 -4.90 -16.10 8.73
N ARG A 211 -4.51 -14.91 9.20
CA ARG A 211 -4.77 -14.45 10.56
C ARG A 211 -6.25 -14.19 10.82
N GLU A 212 -6.95 -13.58 9.88
CA GLU A 212 -8.39 -13.32 9.99
C GLU A 212 -9.19 -14.62 10.03
N ARG A 213 -8.83 -15.61 9.20
CA ARG A 213 -9.42 -16.94 9.25
C ARG A 213 -9.21 -17.59 10.62
N GLY A 214 -7.98 -17.56 11.14
CA GLY A 214 -7.66 -18.08 12.47
C GLY A 214 -8.48 -17.43 13.58
N PHE A 215 -8.57 -16.10 13.61
CA PHE A 215 -9.40 -15.38 14.58
C PHE A 215 -10.87 -15.79 14.50
N LEU A 216 -11.41 -15.85 13.29
CA LEU A 216 -12.78 -16.25 13.02
C LEU A 216 -13.06 -17.71 13.44
N GLU A 217 -12.10 -18.61 13.26
CA GLU A 217 -12.16 -19.99 13.77
C GLU A 217 -12.13 -20.03 15.31
N ASP A 218 -11.29 -19.21 15.94
CA ASP A 218 -11.18 -19.10 17.40
C ASP A 218 -12.46 -18.60 18.05
N VAL A 219 -13.11 -17.59 17.44
CA VAL A 219 -14.46 -17.13 17.84
C VAL A 219 -15.46 -18.28 17.78
N GLY A 220 -15.44 -19.07 16.69
CA GLY A 220 -16.33 -20.22 16.51
C GLY A 220 -16.10 -21.31 17.56
N ARG A 221 -14.84 -21.66 17.84
CA ARG A 221 -14.47 -22.65 18.87
C ARG A 221 -14.85 -22.19 20.27
N ALA A 222 -14.57 -20.94 20.61
CA ALA A 222 -14.91 -20.36 21.90
C ALA A 222 -16.43 -20.31 22.11
N ARG A 223 -17.20 -19.96 21.07
CA ARG A 223 -18.66 -20.03 21.09
C ARG A 223 -19.15 -21.46 21.34
N GLN A 224 -18.66 -22.44 20.58
CA GLN A 224 -19.06 -23.84 20.77
C GLN A 224 -18.78 -24.33 22.19
N ALA A 225 -17.61 -24.03 22.74
CA ALA A 225 -17.26 -24.38 24.12
C ALA A 225 -18.25 -23.74 25.10
N ALA A 226 -18.46 -22.42 24.99
CA ALA A 226 -19.38 -21.66 25.83
C ALA A 226 -20.80 -22.26 25.90
N PHE A 227 -21.35 -22.68 24.76
CA PHE A 227 -22.70 -23.26 24.69
C PHE A 227 -22.77 -24.78 24.92
N SER A 228 -21.62 -25.47 24.99
CA SER A 228 -21.56 -26.91 25.29
C SER A 228 -21.33 -27.22 26.77
N THR A 229 -20.77 -26.28 27.55
CA THR A 229 -20.33 -26.52 28.95
C THR A 229 -21.09 -25.76 30.02
N SER A 230 -22.21 -25.09 29.71
CA SER A 230 -23.01 -24.36 30.72
C SER A 230 -24.36 -25.00 31.04
N PRO A 231 -24.43 -25.95 32.00
CA PRO A 231 -25.67 -26.28 32.73
C PRO A 231 -26.02 -25.28 33.84
N ASP A 232 -25.05 -24.47 34.32
CA ASP A 232 -25.14 -23.76 35.61
C ASP A 232 -25.30 -22.22 35.53
N GLY A 233 -25.86 -21.69 34.43
CA GLY A 233 -26.37 -20.30 34.39
C GLY A 233 -25.32 -19.17 34.44
N GLY A 234 -24.02 -19.48 34.44
CA GLY A 234 -22.96 -18.48 34.23
C GLY A 234 -22.86 -18.09 32.76
N GLY A 235 -22.88 -16.79 32.46
CA GLY A 235 -22.69 -16.28 31.10
C GLY A 235 -21.35 -16.72 30.49
N PRO A 236 -21.25 -16.81 29.16
CA PRO A 236 -20.09 -17.39 28.50
C PRO A 236 -18.84 -16.51 28.70
N VAL A 237 -17.74 -17.11 29.18
CA VAL A 237 -16.49 -16.39 29.46
C VAL A 237 -15.62 -16.32 28.21
N ILE A 238 -15.42 -15.11 27.69
CA ILE A 238 -14.52 -14.84 26.57
C ILE A 238 -13.05 -14.89 27.03
N PRO A 239 -12.17 -15.71 26.41
CA PRO A 239 -10.75 -15.75 26.74
C PRO A 239 -10.04 -14.40 26.55
N ALA A 240 -9.11 -14.07 27.45
CA ALA A 240 -8.38 -12.80 27.40
C ALA A 240 -7.57 -12.60 26.09
N GLN A 241 -6.99 -13.69 25.56
CA GLN A 241 -6.28 -13.67 24.28
C GLN A 241 -7.21 -13.32 23.11
N LEU A 242 -8.42 -13.91 23.08
CA LEU A 242 -9.42 -13.62 22.06
C LEU A 242 -9.91 -12.17 22.14
N ARG A 243 -10.07 -11.63 23.35
CA ARG A 243 -10.40 -10.21 23.57
C ARG A 243 -9.29 -9.28 23.06
N ALA A 244 -8.02 -9.59 23.35
CA ALA A 244 -6.89 -8.83 22.85
C ALA A 244 -6.79 -8.85 21.31
N GLU A 245 -7.13 -9.98 20.69
CA GLU A 245 -7.16 -10.08 19.24
C GLU A 245 -8.34 -9.32 18.61
N ALA A 246 -9.52 -9.38 19.23
CA ALA A 246 -10.66 -8.56 18.84
C ALA A 246 -10.37 -7.05 18.93
N GLU A 247 -9.64 -6.59 19.95
CA GLU A 247 -9.17 -5.20 20.05
C GLU A 247 -8.30 -4.79 18.86
N MET A 248 -7.44 -5.68 18.37
CA MET A 248 -6.63 -5.42 17.17
C MET A 248 -7.49 -5.37 15.91
N PHE A 249 -8.42 -6.31 15.74
CA PHE A 249 -9.27 -6.36 14.55
C PHE A 249 -10.32 -5.26 14.49
N ALA A 250 -10.82 -4.78 15.63
CA ALA A 250 -11.75 -3.66 15.68
C ALA A 250 -11.18 -2.37 15.07
N ARG A 251 -9.85 -2.17 15.12
CA ARG A 251 -9.18 -1.06 14.43
C ARG A 251 -9.38 -1.10 12.91
N SER A 252 -9.56 -2.30 12.35
CA SER A 252 -9.80 -2.49 10.91
C SER A 252 -11.12 -1.88 10.44
N ALA A 253 -12.01 -1.45 11.34
CA ALA A 253 -13.18 -0.64 10.99
C ALA A 253 -12.78 0.66 10.26
N ARG A 254 -11.58 1.20 10.52
CA ARG A 254 -11.05 2.36 9.80
C ARG A 254 -10.54 2.01 8.39
N ALA A 255 -10.07 0.79 8.19
CA ALA A 255 -9.77 0.28 6.85
C ALA A 255 -11.07 0.01 6.06
N VAL A 256 -12.11 -0.51 6.72
CA VAL A 256 -13.46 -0.66 6.13
C VAL A 256 -13.98 0.69 5.63
N GLU A 257 -13.91 1.73 6.45
CA GLU A 257 -14.30 3.10 6.07
C GLU A 257 -13.53 3.60 4.83
N ALA A 258 -12.20 3.43 4.80
CA ALA A 258 -11.38 3.82 3.66
C ALA A 258 -11.75 3.07 2.36
N LEU A 259 -11.96 1.75 2.44
CA LEU A 259 -12.36 0.94 1.29
C LEU A 259 -13.78 1.26 0.82
N ALA A 260 -14.71 1.48 1.76
CA ALA A 260 -16.09 1.88 1.46
C ALA A 260 -16.12 3.26 0.78
N TRP A 261 -15.33 4.22 1.27
CA TRP A 261 -15.17 5.50 0.61
C TRP A 261 -14.56 5.36 -0.78
N ALA A 262 -13.48 4.58 -0.92
CA ALA A 262 -12.81 4.38 -2.20
C ALA A 262 -13.70 3.71 -3.26
N THR A 263 -14.63 2.85 -2.82
CA THR A 263 -15.63 2.17 -3.66
C THR A 263 -16.96 2.92 -3.77
N GLN A 264 -17.00 4.18 -3.30
CA GLN A 264 -18.16 5.08 -3.37
C GLN A 264 -19.42 4.53 -2.67
N ILE A 265 -19.25 3.66 -1.68
CA ILE A 265 -20.33 3.16 -0.82
C ILE A 265 -20.74 4.24 0.19
N ILE A 266 -19.76 4.98 0.70
CA ILE A 266 -19.94 6.10 1.62
C ILE A 266 -19.27 7.37 1.08
N ASP A 267 -19.75 8.50 1.56
CA ASP A 267 -19.13 9.80 1.38
C ASP A 267 -18.51 10.29 2.68
N LEU A 268 -17.39 11.00 2.56
CA LEU A 268 -16.68 11.57 3.70
C LEU A 268 -16.44 13.06 3.45
N PRO A 269 -16.43 13.87 4.52
CA PRO A 269 -16.29 15.30 4.38
C PRO A 269 -14.86 15.66 3.89
N PRO A 270 -14.70 16.72 3.07
CA PRO A 270 -13.41 17.12 2.52
C PRO A 270 -12.24 17.24 3.52
N PRO A 271 -12.45 17.69 4.78
CA PRO A 271 -11.40 17.71 5.80
C PRO A 271 -10.73 16.38 6.14
N ARG A 272 -11.35 15.25 5.76
CA ARG A 272 -10.76 13.90 5.90
C ARG A 272 -10.01 13.44 4.66
N LEU A 273 -10.13 14.16 3.55
CA LEU A 273 -9.73 13.71 2.23
C LEU A 273 -8.63 14.58 1.61
N ARG A 274 -8.54 15.87 2.00
CA ARG A 274 -7.66 16.85 1.35
C ARG A 274 -6.87 17.64 2.37
N ALA A 275 -5.57 17.79 2.12
CA ALA A 275 -4.66 18.49 3.04
C ALA A 275 -5.06 19.96 3.28
N TRP A 276 -5.64 20.64 2.30
CA TRP A 276 -6.03 22.05 2.42
C TRP A 276 -7.38 22.29 3.09
N ASP A 277 -8.17 21.24 3.32
CA ASP A 277 -9.37 21.33 4.15
C ASP A 277 -9.17 20.69 5.52
N PHE A 278 -7.95 20.22 5.84
CA PHE A 278 -7.70 19.38 7.00
C PHE A 278 -8.19 20.02 8.30
N ASP A 279 -9.02 19.29 9.03
CA ASP A 279 -9.49 19.62 10.37
C ASP A 279 -9.40 18.36 11.24
N PRO A 280 -8.58 18.32 12.30
CA PRO A 280 -8.46 17.15 13.16
C PRO A 280 -9.78 16.74 13.81
N ARG A 281 -10.73 17.67 14.03
CA ARG A 281 -12.04 17.34 14.61
C ARG A 281 -12.87 16.45 13.71
N ALA A 282 -12.72 16.58 12.40
CA ALA A 282 -13.41 15.72 11.44
C ALA A 282 -12.96 14.25 11.54
N TRP A 283 -11.80 13.99 12.15
CA TRP A 283 -11.23 12.66 12.34
C TRP A 283 -11.61 12.03 13.69
N GLU A 284 -12.27 12.76 14.58
CA GLU A 284 -12.78 12.21 15.84
C GLU A 284 -14.05 11.37 15.63
N ALA A 285 -14.75 11.58 14.50
CA ALA A 285 -15.96 10.84 14.17
C ALA A 285 -15.70 9.32 14.03
N GLY A 286 -16.64 8.53 14.56
CA GLY A 286 -16.70 7.09 14.30
C GLY A 286 -16.92 6.78 12.81
N PRO A 287 -16.55 5.58 12.34
CA PRO A 287 -16.87 5.17 10.99
C PRO A 287 -18.40 5.06 10.83
N GLU A 288 -18.90 5.37 9.63
CA GLU A 288 -20.31 5.11 9.31
C GLU A 288 -20.59 3.60 9.43
N SER A 289 -21.73 3.26 10.03
CA SER A 289 -22.11 1.85 10.22
C SER A 289 -22.50 1.23 8.89
N LEU A 290 -21.90 0.08 8.59
CA LEU A 290 -22.23 -0.77 7.44
C LEU A 290 -22.80 -2.12 7.90
N ALA A 291 -23.42 -2.19 9.08
CA ALA A 291 -23.89 -3.43 9.70
C ALA A 291 -24.92 -4.19 8.84
N GLU A 292 -25.71 -3.48 8.03
CA GLU A 292 -26.71 -4.08 7.12
C GLU A 292 -26.11 -4.48 5.76
N GLU A 293 -24.85 -4.14 5.51
CA GLU A 293 -24.19 -4.46 4.24
C GLU A 293 -23.66 -5.90 4.21
N THR A 294 -23.98 -6.60 3.12
CA THR A 294 -23.36 -7.86 2.75
C THR A 294 -22.45 -7.64 1.55
N THR A 295 -21.52 -8.57 1.29
CA THR A 295 -20.71 -8.52 0.07
C THR A 295 -21.56 -8.45 -1.20
N ALA A 296 -22.73 -9.11 -1.21
CA ALA A 296 -23.65 -9.05 -2.34
C ALA A 296 -24.29 -7.66 -2.51
N THR A 297 -24.71 -7.00 -1.42
CA THR A 297 -25.28 -5.65 -1.50
C THR A 297 -24.23 -4.62 -1.89
N LEU A 298 -22.99 -4.78 -1.41
CA LEU A 298 -21.85 -3.95 -1.80
C LEU A 298 -21.55 -4.06 -3.30
N LEU A 299 -21.49 -5.29 -3.83
CA LEU A 299 -21.30 -5.55 -5.27
C LEU A 299 -22.42 -4.96 -6.12
N ALA A 300 -23.67 -5.02 -5.65
CA ALA A 300 -24.82 -4.52 -6.40
C ALA A 300 -24.89 -2.99 -6.45
N ARG A 301 -24.41 -2.28 -5.41
CA ARG A 301 -24.55 -0.82 -5.30
C ARG A 301 -23.31 -0.03 -5.69
N SER A 302 -22.12 -0.63 -5.64
CA SER A 302 -20.89 0.12 -5.88
C SER A 302 -20.83 0.60 -7.33
N PRO A 303 -20.71 1.92 -7.58
CA PRO A 303 -20.58 2.43 -8.93
C PRO A 303 -19.17 2.24 -9.51
N GLY A 304 -18.21 1.78 -8.70
CA GLY A 304 -16.81 1.66 -9.09
C GLY A 304 -15.85 2.30 -8.08
N LEU A 305 -14.55 2.26 -8.39
CA LEU A 305 -13.55 3.01 -7.63
C LEU A 305 -13.62 4.51 -7.95
N ARG A 306 -13.34 5.35 -6.96
CA ARG A 306 -13.05 6.77 -7.15
C ARG A 306 -11.85 6.95 -8.09
N GLY A 307 -11.78 8.12 -8.75
CA GLY A 307 -10.70 8.43 -9.68
C GLY A 307 -9.31 8.44 -9.02
N VAL A 308 -8.27 8.09 -9.78
CA VAL A 308 -6.88 8.00 -9.28
C VAL A 308 -6.45 9.27 -8.56
N THR A 309 -6.74 10.45 -9.11
CA THR A 309 -6.41 11.73 -8.49
C THR A 309 -7.00 11.86 -7.09
N GLN A 310 -8.29 11.52 -6.91
CA GLN A 310 -8.98 11.60 -5.61
C GLN A 310 -8.37 10.62 -4.60
N LEU A 311 -8.10 9.38 -5.04
CA LEU A 311 -7.47 8.37 -4.21
C LEU A 311 -6.06 8.79 -3.78
N LEU A 312 -5.27 9.41 -4.67
CA LEU A 312 -3.93 9.90 -4.38
C LEU A 312 -3.91 11.11 -3.45
N GLU A 313 -4.90 12.00 -3.54
CA GLU A 313 -5.02 13.13 -2.60
C GLU A 313 -5.28 12.64 -1.17
N ALA A 314 -6.24 11.74 -1.00
CA ALA A 314 -6.52 11.12 0.29
C ALA A 314 -5.33 10.28 0.77
N PHE A 315 -4.70 9.53 -0.13
CA PHE A 315 -3.57 8.68 0.23
C PHE A 315 -2.37 9.50 0.69
N ASP A 316 -2.04 10.61 0.02
CA ASP A 316 -0.91 11.45 0.43
C ASP A 316 -1.18 12.10 1.79
N LEU A 317 -2.41 12.55 2.03
CA LEU A 317 -2.81 13.09 3.33
C LEU A 317 -2.61 12.03 4.44
N VAL A 318 -3.21 10.85 4.30
CA VAL A 318 -3.15 9.82 5.35
C VAL A 318 -1.74 9.28 5.53
N HIS A 319 -0.94 9.21 4.46
CA HIS A 319 0.46 8.81 4.54
C HIS A 319 1.29 9.84 5.32
N ILE A 320 1.07 11.13 5.10
CA ILE A 320 1.72 12.20 5.89
C ILE A 320 1.27 12.12 7.35
N LEU A 321 -0.03 11.93 7.62
CA LEU A 321 -0.54 11.86 8.99
C LEU A 321 -0.06 10.60 9.73
N HIS A 322 0.09 9.48 9.03
CA HIS A 322 0.54 8.22 9.63
C HIS A 322 2.04 8.25 9.96
N HIS A 323 2.87 8.73 9.04
CA HIS A 323 4.33 8.64 9.16
C HIS A 323 5.02 9.95 9.54
N GLY A 324 4.36 11.08 9.32
CA GLY A 324 4.94 12.40 9.47
C GLY A 324 4.58 13.08 10.78
N LEU A 325 3.51 12.70 11.49
CA LEU A 325 3.16 13.36 12.75
C LEU A 325 4.26 13.16 13.81
N ALA A 326 4.73 14.27 14.39
CA ALA A 326 5.69 14.30 15.48
C ALA A 326 5.09 14.97 16.73
N GLY A 327 5.78 14.84 17.87
CA GLY A 327 5.35 15.45 19.14
C GLY A 327 4.02 14.90 19.66
N GLU A 328 3.26 15.73 20.39
CA GLU A 328 1.98 15.33 21.02
C GLU A 328 0.93 14.84 20.00
N ALA A 329 0.99 15.31 18.75
CA ALA A 329 0.10 14.85 17.69
C ALA A 329 0.39 13.41 17.24
N GLY A 330 1.59 12.89 17.51
CA GLY A 330 2.01 11.51 17.25
C GLY A 330 1.69 10.53 18.39
N ASP A 331 1.35 11.01 19.59
CA ASP A 331 1.24 10.19 20.82
C ASP A 331 -0.10 9.44 20.96
N GLY A 332 -0.53 8.72 19.91
CA GLY A 332 -1.59 7.71 20.02
C GLY A 332 -3.03 8.23 19.98
N GLY A 333 -3.27 9.41 19.41
CA GLY A 333 -4.61 9.95 19.15
C GLY A 333 -5.41 9.21 18.06
N PRO A 334 -6.69 9.58 17.83
CA PRO A 334 -7.51 8.97 16.79
C PRO A 334 -6.96 9.20 15.37
N VAL A 335 -6.29 10.34 15.13
CA VAL A 335 -5.75 10.69 13.81
C VAL A 335 -4.68 9.71 13.34
N PRO A 336 -3.57 9.44 14.08
CA PRO A 336 -2.59 8.43 13.70
C PRO A 336 -3.19 7.05 13.44
N LEU A 337 -4.12 6.60 14.30
CA LEU A 337 -4.75 5.28 14.17
C LEU A 337 -5.60 5.16 12.88
N ILE A 338 -6.40 6.19 12.58
CA ILE A 338 -7.21 6.20 11.36
C ILE A 338 -6.29 6.29 10.14
N ALA A 339 -5.28 7.15 10.20
CA ALA A 339 -4.30 7.35 9.13
C ALA A 339 -3.52 6.06 8.83
N GLU A 340 -3.12 5.28 9.84
CA GLU A 340 -2.51 3.96 9.69
C GLU A 340 -3.41 3.02 8.86
N GLN A 341 -4.66 2.85 9.28
CA GLN A 341 -5.58 1.91 8.65
C GLN A 341 -6.00 2.36 7.24
N TRP A 342 -6.13 3.67 7.02
CA TRP A 342 -6.36 4.26 5.70
C TRP A 342 -5.15 4.10 4.78
N THR A 343 -3.94 4.33 5.29
CA THR A 343 -2.68 4.11 4.55
C THR A 343 -2.62 2.68 4.07
N LYS A 344 -2.89 1.71 4.95
CA LYS A 344 -2.93 0.29 4.61
C LYS A 344 -3.94 -0.03 3.51
N ALA A 345 -5.16 0.50 3.61
CA ALA A 345 -6.23 0.26 2.65
C ALA A 345 -5.93 0.88 1.27
N LEU A 346 -5.54 2.16 1.23
CA LEU A 346 -5.25 2.88 -0.02
C LEU A 346 -3.98 2.37 -0.69
N ALA A 347 -2.93 2.03 0.08
CA ALA A 347 -1.75 1.40 -0.47
C ALA A 347 -2.09 0.06 -1.13
N TRP A 348 -2.95 -0.76 -0.52
CA TRP A 348 -3.36 -2.04 -1.07
C TRP A 348 -4.19 -1.92 -2.36
N ILE A 349 -5.02 -0.87 -2.48
CA ILE A 349 -5.73 -0.55 -3.72
C ILE A 349 -4.73 -0.19 -4.83
N MET A 350 -3.70 0.58 -4.54
CA MET A 350 -2.72 1.08 -5.53
C MET A 350 -1.58 0.09 -5.84
N SER A 351 -1.51 -1.03 -5.11
CA SER A 351 -0.51 -2.08 -5.32
C SER A 351 -1.22 -3.41 -5.58
N PRO A 352 -1.73 -3.66 -6.80
CA PRO A 352 -2.58 -4.82 -7.12
C PRO A 352 -1.88 -6.17 -6.98
N ARG A 353 -0.54 -6.16 -6.94
CA ARG A 353 0.31 -7.36 -6.84
C ARG A 353 0.65 -7.75 -5.39
N SER A 354 0.39 -6.89 -4.40
CA SER A 354 0.72 -7.18 -3.00
C SER A 354 -0.44 -7.82 -2.23
N ALA A 355 -0.11 -8.54 -1.16
CA ALA A 355 -1.10 -8.99 -0.20
C ALA A 355 -1.54 -7.87 0.75
N TRP A 356 -2.64 -8.09 1.48
CA TRP A 356 -3.14 -7.15 2.48
C TRP A 356 -2.11 -6.94 3.60
N GLY A 357 -1.73 -5.68 3.86
CA GLY A 357 -0.71 -5.33 4.86
C GLY A 357 0.73 -5.41 4.39
N GLU A 358 1.00 -5.84 3.15
CA GLU A 358 2.34 -5.73 2.55
C GLU A 358 2.52 -4.41 1.78
N ALA A 359 1.42 -3.90 1.22
CA ALA A 359 1.43 -2.75 0.31
C ALA A 359 1.95 -1.45 0.94
N GLU A 360 1.67 -1.23 2.23
CA GLU A 360 2.15 -0.07 3.01
C GLU A 360 3.68 0.00 3.07
N ARG A 361 4.37 -1.10 2.80
CA ARG A 361 5.84 -1.17 2.83
C ARG A 361 6.47 -0.84 1.50
N LEU A 362 5.67 -0.82 0.44
CA LEU A 362 6.10 -0.64 -0.94
C LEU A 362 5.94 0.81 -1.41
N LEU A 363 5.12 1.59 -0.72
CA LEU A 363 4.80 2.99 -1.02
C LEU A 363 5.45 3.89 0.03
#